data_AF-A0A7U9NB23-F1
#
_entry.id   AF-A0A7U9NB23-F1
#
_cell.length_a   1.000
_cell.length_b   1.000
_cell.length_c   1.000
_cell.angle_alpha   90.00
_cell.angle_beta   90.00
_cell.angle_gamma   90.00
#
_symmetry.space_group_name_H-M   'P 1'
#
loop_
_entity.id
_entity.type
_entity.pdbx_description
1 polymer ?
#
loop_
_entity_poly.entity_id
_entity_poly.type
_entity_poly.pdbx_seq_one_letter_code
_entity_poly.pdbx_strand_id
1 'polypeptide(L)'
;MKVLKKIGTFFLLLLVLFSSLVLLCAFRPDVTEALAQVLYPDRNQGTVTVINVRDDTGQDGKDALGMGTPQDAESGMEDDWQADTPQQEDAYKNEGVSSQGNEAGQESAAEPSEAENAGAGLTTDINPQYIAPEQSDMLIPENVSGRNGYQQVQDEREQIEDEAAKALENQLGVGETGDGLIFDSVYYPYYGMLDEKGRHLYRQIYANANALQASFAPVEPIQASQLRNIFAAVYNDHPELFWMETVYNCKYRRDGQCVEINLKFNRTAKDLEQAKELFAENANAIINQAYYLASDFEKEKFIHDTLLERLNYNLRAEMNQSAYGALVNGQTVCAGYARAFQYLLQQLGIPCYYCTGYAGENHAWNIVELEDGYYNVDLTWDDTEGGAYAYFNKTDQDYADTHVRQELAVYLPPCNGQRYRDQPPTSAQGGMQGRRSLEETGMSETDILYSISDYYNNCYNQIMAIGRGNYEFSNVIEGQTLAQEVDAAYRNEGYKQGYLEPVMEAVLASSCEMDLRIEELTGDRYLVTHTVRLK
;
A
#
# COMPACT_ATOMS: atom_id res chain seq x y z
N MET A 1 -11.83 38.74 -36.60
CA MET A 1 -11.11 39.69 -35.71
C MET A 1 -11.99 40.39 -34.66
N LYS A 2 -13.20 40.90 -34.96
CA LYS A 2 -14.06 41.59 -33.96
C LYS A 2 -14.59 40.67 -32.84
N VAL A 3 -14.80 39.38 -33.11
CA VAL A 3 -15.30 38.40 -32.13
C VAL A 3 -14.21 37.97 -31.14
N LEU A 4 -12.99 37.69 -31.61
CA LEU A 4 -11.85 37.36 -30.75
C LEU A 4 -11.48 38.50 -29.79
N LYS A 5 -11.59 39.77 -30.22
CA LYS A 5 -11.36 40.90 -29.31
C LYS A 5 -12.42 40.98 -28.20
N LYS A 6 -13.68 40.65 -28.49
CA LYS A 6 -14.76 40.61 -27.48
C LYS A 6 -14.57 39.49 -26.48
N ILE A 7 -14.13 38.31 -26.93
CA ILE A 7 -13.83 37.16 -26.07
C ILE A 7 -12.61 37.47 -25.19
N GLY A 8 -11.55 38.04 -25.76
CA GLY A 8 -10.37 38.44 -24.99
C GLY A 8 -10.70 39.49 -23.91
N THR A 9 -11.50 40.50 -24.24
CA THR A 9 -11.95 41.49 -23.23
C THR A 9 -12.84 40.89 -22.14
N PHE A 10 -13.62 39.84 -22.46
CA PHE A 10 -14.45 39.15 -21.47
C PHE A 10 -13.60 38.37 -20.47
N PHE A 11 -12.61 37.60 -20.93
CA PHE A 11 -11.70 36.88 -20.03
C PHE A 11 -10.84 37.83 -19.19
N LEU A 12 -10.42 38.95 -19.76
CA LEU A 12 -9.64 39.95 -19.01
C LEU A 12 -10.49 40.61 -17.91
N LEU A 13 -11.77 40.89 -18.18
CA LEU A 13 -12.71 41.37 -17.16
C LEU A 13 -12.95 40.33 -16.06
N LEU A 14 -13.12 39.05 -16.45
CA LEU A 14 -13.31 37.96 -15.51
C LEU A 14 -12.10 37.80 -14.57
N LEU A 15 -10.89 37.89 -15.12
CA LEU A 15 -9.65 37.77 -14.37
C LEU A 15 -9.43 38.95 -13.40
N VAL A 16 -9.78 40.17 -13.81
CA VAL A 16 -9.76 41.34 -12.92
C VAL A 16 -10.79 41.20 -11.80
N LEU A 17 -12.00 40.70 -12.09
CA LEU A 17 -13.05 40.44 -11.10
C LEU A 17 -12.62 39.38 -10.09
N PHE A 18 -12.03 38.29 -10.58
CA PHE A 18 -11.52 37.20 -9.74
C PHE A 18 -10.36 37.68 -8.85
N SER A 19 -9.40 38.42 -9.42
CA SER A 19 -8.28 38.98 -8.66
C SER A 19 -8.75 39.98 -7.59
N SER A 20 -9.77 40.78 -7.92
CA SER A 20 -10.38 41.73 -6.98
C SER A 20 -11.15 41.00 -5.86
N LEU A 21 -11.80 39.88 -6.17
CA LEU A 21 -12.49 39.05 -5.18
C LEU A 21 -11.48 38.37 -4.23
N VAL A 22 -10.38 37.84 -4.75
CA VAL A 22 -9.29 37.25 -3.94
C VAL A 22 -8.68 38.29 -3.00
N LEU A 23 -8.40 39.50 -3.50
CA LEU A 23 -7.93 40.61 -2.68
C LEU A 23 -8.98 41.03 -1.63
N LEU A 24 -10.26 41.07 -1.98
CA LEU A 24 -11.33 41.39 -1.03
C LEU A 24 -11.39 40.34 0.09
N CYS A 25 -11.34 39.05 -0.26
CA CYS A 25 -11.29 37.95 0.72
C CYS A 25 -10.04 38.02 1.62
N ALA A 26 -8.89 38.42 1.07
CA ALA A 26 -7.66 38.55 1.85
C ALA A 26 -7.72 39.67 2.92
N PHE A 27 -8.43 40.77 2.66
CA PHE A 27 -8.55 41.90 3.60
C PHE A 27 -9.85 41.93 4.40
N ARG A 28 -10.80 41.04 4.11
CA ARG A 28 -12.11 40.93 4.77
C ARG A 28 -12.42 39.48 5.14
N PRO A 29 -11.96 39.02 6.32
CA PRO A 29 -12.20 37.66 6.81
C PRO A 29 -13.69 37.32 6.88
N ASP A 30 -14.54 38.33 7.16
CA ASP A 30 -16.00 38.21 7.18
C ASP A 30 -16.61 37.83 5.82
N VAL A 31 -16.01 38.32 4.72
CA VAL A 31 -16.44 37.97 3.36
C VAL A 31 -15.97 36.55 3.00
N THR A 32 -14.76 36.19 3.42
CA THR A 32 -14.20 34.84 3.22
C THR A 32 -15.04 33.77 3.91
N GLU A 33 -15.46 34.02 5.15
CA GLU A 33 -16.29 33.10 5.91
C GLU A 33 -17.70 32.97 5.30
N ALA A 34 -18.31 34.07 4.86
CA ALA A 34 -19.59 34.04 4.16
C ALA A 34 -19.52 33.29 2.82
N LEU A 35 -18.43 33.45 2.05
CA LEU A 35 -18.20 32.68 0.82
C LEU A 35 -17.98 31.19 1.11
N ALA A 36 -17.24 30.86 2.17
CA ALA A 36 -16.99 29.49 2.58
C ALA A 36 -18.28 28.77 2.97
N GLN A 37 -19.21 29.43 3.66
CA GLN A 37 -20.52 28.85 4.02
C GLN A 37 -21.40 28.56 2.79
N VAL A 38 -21.27 29.34 1.71
CA VAL A 38 -22.03 29.13 0.47
C VAL A 38 -21.39 28.04 -0.40
N LEU A 39 -20.05 27.96 -0.44
CA LEU A 39 -19.31 26.97 -1.24
C LEU A 39 -19.20 25.60 -0.55
N TYR A 40 -19.23 25.58 0.79
CA TYR A 40 -19.04 24.40 1.62
C TYR A 40 -20.10 24.36 2.74
N PRO A 41 -21.38 24.13 2.40
CA PRO A 41 -22.49 24.21 3.37
C PRO A 41 -22.42 23.18 4.51
N ASP A 42 -21.66 22.09 4.36
CA ASP A 42 -21.59 21.00 5.33
C ASP A 42 -20.44 21.12 6.36
N ARG A 43 -19.69 22.24 6.36
CA ARG A 43 -18.52 22.42 7.23
C ARG A 43 -18.83 22.72 8.71
N ASN A 44 -20.11 22.85 9.09
CA ASN A 44 -20.57 23.17 10.45
C ASN A 44 -21.38 22.03 11.11
N GLN A 45 -20.79 20.84 11.28
CA GLN A 45 -21.26 19.82 12.23
C GLN A 45 -20.21 19.42 13.28
N GLY A 46 -19.42 20.39 13.74
CA GLY A 46 -18.50 20.20 14.86
C GLY A 46 -18.46 21.44 15.76
N THR A 47 -19.48 21.63 16.60
CA THR A 47 -19.44 22.63 17.67
C THR A 47 -18.36 22.27 18.68
N VAL A 48 -17.24 23.00 18.67
CA VAL A 48 -16.30 23.04 19.80
C VAL A 48 -16.87 23.96 20.87
N THR A 49 -17.23 23.37 22.00
CA THR A 49 -17.65 24.08 23.21
C THR A 49 -16.42 24.78 23.81
N VAL A 50 -16.37 26.11 23.72
CA VAL A 50 -15.36 26.91 24.45
C VAL A 50 -15.75 26.93 25.93
N ILE A 51 -15.00 26.19 26.75
CA ILE A 51 -15.01 26.31 28.21
C ILE A 51 -14.11 27.49 28.58
N ASN A 52 -14.69 28.62 28.99
CA ASN A 52 -13.95 29.68 29.67
C ASN A 52 -13.95 29.43 31.19
N VAL A 53 -12.78 29.15 31.75
CA VAL A 53 -12.43 29.27 33.18
C VAL A 53 -11.49 30.47 33.23
N ARG A 54 -11.60 31.53 34.05
CA ARG A 54 -12.43 31.95 35.19
C ARG A 54 -12.23 33.47 35.25
N ASP A 55 -13.18 34.20 35.83
CA ASP A 55 -12.82 35.36 36.66
C ASP A 55 -13.63 35.30 37.95
N ASP A 56 -12.91 35.33 39.05
CA ASP A 56 -13.38 35.18 40.42
C ASP A 56 -13.77 36.56 40.97
N THR A 57 -15.07 36.81 41.18
CA THR A 57 -15.53 37.71 42.24
C THR A 57 -16.94 37.34 42.68
N GLY A 58 -17.08 36.91 43.95
CA GLY A 58 -18.10 37.44 44.84
C GLY A 58 -19.46 36.73 44.96
N GLN A 59 -19.64 36.17 46.16
CA GLN A 59 -20.86 36.19 46.99
C GLN A 59 -22.07 35.27 46.72
N ASP A 60 -22.33 34.49 47.79
CA ASP A 60 -23.61 34.17 48.42
C ASP A 60 -24.67 33.33 47.68
N GLY A 61 -25.05 32.22 48.35
CA GLY A 61 -26.47 31.85 48.47
C GLY A 61 -26.86 30.45 48.02
N LYS A 62 -26.84 29.51 48.98
CA LYS A 62 -27.93 28.61 49.39
C LYS A 62 -28.84 27.90 48.35
N ASP A 63 -29.15 26.66 48.75
CA ASP A 63 -30.31 25.80 48.42
C ASP A 63 -30.22 24.98 47.13
N ALA A 64 -30.72 23.74 47.00
CA ALA A 64 -31.07 22.61 47.86
C ALA A 64 -31.81 21.60 46.95
N LEU A 65 -31.53 20.28 47.08
CA LEU A 65 -32.40 19.13 46.73
C LEU A 65 -32.71 18.91 45.22
N GLY A 66 -32.85 17.70 44.66
CA GLY A 66 -32.90 16.35 45.22
C GLY A 66 -33.12 15.29 44.13
N MET A 67 -33.11 14.03 44.60
CA MET A 67 -33.32 12.72 43.97
C MET A 67 -34.26 12.57 42.75
N GLY A 68 -34.01 11.49 41.99
CA GLY A 68 -35.08 10.65 41.44
C GLY A 68 -34.71 9.72 40.28
N THR A 69 -34.33 8.47 40.57
CA THR A 69 -34.52 7.31 39.67
C THR A 69 -36.01 7.00 39.48
N PRO A 70 -36.39 6.31 38.39
CA PRO A 70 -37.10 5.04 38.61
C PRO A 70 -36.74 3.90 37.64
N GLN A 71 -36.97 2.71 38.16
CA GLN A 71 -36.85 1.38 37.58
C GLN A 71 -38.21 0.87 37.06
N ASP A 72 -38.12 -0.09 36.14
CA ASP A 72 -39.02 -1.22 35.82
C ASP A 72 -40.32 -1.01 35.01
N ALA A 73 -40.39 -1.71 33.87
CA ALA A 73 -41.54 -2.51 33.45
C ALA A 73 -41.13 -3.59 32.42
N GLU A 74 -41.36 -4.86 32.78
CA GLU A 74 -41.24 -6.07 31.96
C GLU A 74 -42.43 -6.28 31.01
N SER A 75 -42.15 -6.89 29.85
CA SER A 75 -42.98 -7.89 29.14
C SER A 75 -42.09 -8.47 28.02
N GLY A 76 -41.82 -9.76 27.83
CA GLY A 76 -42.58 -10.97 28.10
C GLY A 76 -43.14 -11.50 26.78
N MET A 77 -42.42 -12.41 26.10
CA MET A 77 -42.94 -13.39 25.12
C MET A 77 -41.82 -14.35 24.68
N GLU A 78 -41.89 -15.60 25.16
CA GLU A 78 -41.25 -16.77 24.57
C GLU A 78 -42.10 -17.24 23.38
N ASP A 79 -41.48 -17.70 22.29
CA ASP A 79 -41.92 -18.96 21.66
C ASP A 79 -40.84 -19.56 20.73
N ASP A 80 -40.77 -20.87 20.89
CA ASP A 80 -39.99 -21.96 20.31
C ASP A 80 -40.29 -22.17 18.82
N TRP A 81 -39.30 -22.42 17.94
CA TRP A 81 -39.49 -23.20 16.69
C TRP A 81 -38.17 -23.79 16.14
N GLN A 82 -38.12 -25.12 16.29
CA GLN A 82 -37.43 -26.18 15.57
C GLN A 82 -36.74 -25.85 14.23
N ALA A 83 -35.50 -26.35 14.11
CA ALA A 83 -34.75 -26.49 12.86
C ALA A 83 -35.21 -27.74 12.10
N ASP A 84 -35.67 -27.53 10.85
CA ASP A 84 -35.86 -28.59 9.85
C ASP A 84 -34.89 -28.35 8.68
N THR A 85 -33.97 -29.31 8.50
CA THR A 85 -33.16 -29.52 7.30
C THR A 85 -34.02 -29.93 6.10
N PRO A 86 -33.61 -29.53 4.89
CA PRO A 86 -33.64 -30.48 3.76
C PRO A 86 -32.25 -30.70 3.18
N GLN A 87 -31.86 -31.98 3.16
CA GLN A 87 -30.81 -32.52 2.31
C GLN A 87 -31.13 -32.26 0.84
N GLN A 88 -30.14 -31.81 0.07
CA GLN A 88 -30.06 -32.16 -1.34
C GLN A 88 -28.58 -32.33 -1.72
N GLU A 89 -28.21 -33.59 -1.89
CA GLU A 89 -26.96 -34.05 -2.49
C GLU A 89 -26.97 -33.69 -3.99
N ASP A 90 -25.89 -33.09 -4.49
CA ASP A 90 -25.52 -33.21 -5.91
C ASP A 90 -24.01 -33.45 -5.99
N ALA A 91 -23.67 -34.73 -6.13
CA ALA A 91 -22.33 -35.24 -6.33
C ALA A 91 -21.98 -35.17 -7.83
N TYR A 92 -20.98 -34.38 -8.21
CA TYR A 92 -20.30 -34.53 -9.50
C TYR A 92 -19.10 -35.46 -9.35
N LYS A 93 -19.34 -36.74 -9.66
CA LYS A 93 -18.30 -37.72 -9.99
C LYS A 93 -17.75 -37.42 -11.38
N ASN A 94 -16.42 -37.30 -11.49
CA ASN A 94 -15.74 -37.27 -12.78
C ASN A 94 -15.19 -38.67 -13.06
N GLU A 95 -15.93 -39.47 -13.84
CA GLU A 95 -15.45 -40.75 -14.35
C GLU A 95 -14.66 -40.54 -15.65
N GLY A 96 -13.46 -41.10 -15.68
CA GLY A 96 -12.60 -41.13 -16.86
C GLY A 96 -13.24 -41.94 -17.98
N VAL A 97 -13.18 -41.39 -19.20
CA VAL A 97 -13.47 -42.13 -20.42
C VAL A 97 -12.27 -42.03 -21.35
N SER A 98 -11.66 -43.19 -21.56
CA SER A 98 -10.73 -43.46 -22.66
C SER A 98 -11.44 -43.36 -24.00
N SER A 99 -10.83 -42.71 -25.00
CA SER A 99 -11.14 -42.98 -26.40
C SER A 99 -9.84 -43.14 -27.20
N GLN A 100 -9.72 -44.32 -27.82
CA GLN A 100 -8.72 -44.61 -28.84
C GLN A 100 -9.24 -44.14 -30.20
N GLY A 101 -8.39 -43.41 -30.92
CA GLY A 101 -8.09 -43.62 -32.34
C GLY A 101 -9.06 -43.07 -33.40
N ASN A 102 -8.63 -42.02 -34.11
CA ASN A 102 -8.43 -42.15 -35.55
C ASN A 102 -7.48 -41.07 -36.11
N GLU A 103 -6.49 -41.54 -36.86
CA GLU A 103 -5.48 -40.76 -37.56
C GLU A 103 -6.05 -40.07 -38.82
N ALA A 104 -5.73 -38.79 -39.00
CA ALA A 104 -5.59 -38.16 -40.32
C ALA A 104 -4.58 -37.02 -40.18
N GLY A 105 -3.44 -37.15 -40.86
CA GLY A 105 -2.27 -36.31 -40.68
C GLY A 105 -2.47 -34.84 -41.06
N GLN A 106 -2.05 -33.97 -40.15
CA GLN A 106 -1.63 -32.61 -40.40
C GLN A 106 -0.38 -32.41 -39.54
N GLU A 107 0.79 -32.25 -40.17
CA GLU A 107 2.02 -31.88 -39.48
C GLU A 107 1.82 -30.47 -38.87
N SER A 108 1.39 -30.41 -37.61
CA SER A 108 1.52 -29.20 -36.79
C SER A 108 2.95 -29.16 -36.26
N ALA A 109 3.65 -28.06 -36.48
CA ALA A 109 4.90 -27.78 -35.77
C ALA A 109 4.64 -27.95 -34.27
N ALA A 110 5.41 -28.83 -33.62
CA ALA A 110 5.26 -29.12 -32.20
C ALA A 110 5.44 -27.83 -31.40
N GLU A 111 4.48 -27.55 -30.50
CA GLU A 111 4.68 -26.52 -29.49
C GLU A 111 5.92 -26.89 -28.64
N PRO A 112 6.78 -25.91 -28.29
CA PRO A 112 7.90 -26.16 -27.38
C PRO A 112 7.38 -26.70 -26.05
N SER A 113 8.14 -27.61 -25.43
CA SER A 113 7.76 -28.16 -24.11
C SER A 113 7.64 -27.06 -23.05
N GLU A 114 6.78 -27.25 -22.04
CA GLU A 114 6.63 -26.30 -20.91
C GLU A 114 7.98 -25.93 -20.25
N ALA A 115 8.95 -26.85 -20.25
CA ALA A 115 10.29 -26.65 -19.73
C ALA A 115 11.16 -25.69 -20.57
N GLU A 116 10.95 -25.61 -21.90
CA GLU A 116 11.67 -24.67 -22.78
C GLU A 116 11.12 -23.23 -22.67
N ASN A 117 9.88 -23.06 -22.19
CA ASN A 117 9.28 -21.75 -21.91
C ASN A 117 9.61 -21.18 -20.52
N ALA A 118 10.01 -22.03 -19.56
CA ALA A 118 10.20 -21.62 -18.16
C ALA A 118 11.29 -20.55 -17.96
N GLY A 119 12.33 -20.54 -18.79
CA GLY A 119 13.45 -19.57 -18.72
C GLY A 119 13.30 -18.37 -19.66
N ALA A 120 12.20 -18.25 -20.40
CA ALA A 120 12.14 -17.32 -21.51
C ALA A 120 11.88 -15.88 -21.03
N GLY A 121 12.69 -14.93 -21.52
CA GLY A 121 12.69 -13.54 -21.07
C GLY A 121 13.47 -13.28 -19.78
N LEU A 122 14.06 -14.32 -19.17
CA LEU A 122 14.92 -14.23 -18.00
C LEU A 122 16.40 -14.04 -18.39
N THR A 123 17.19 -13.48 -17.48
CA THR A 123 18.65 -13.42 -17.66
C THR A 123 19.26 -14.82 -17.74
N THR A 124 20.34 -15.00 -18.51
CA THR A 124 20.98 -16.31 -18.70
C THR A 124 21.66 -16.88 -17.45
N ASP A 125 21.95 -16.01 -16.48
CA ASP A 125 22.74 -16.34 -15.29
C ASP A 125 21.85 -16.57 -14.05
N ILE A 126 20.52 -16.50 -14.21
CA ILE A 126 19.59 -16.74 -13.11
C ILE A 126 19.53 -18.23 -12.78
N ASN A 127 19.74 -18.55 -11.50
CA ASN A 127 19.67 -19.92 -11.00
C ASN A 127 18.93 -19.89 -9.65
N PRO A 128 17.89 -20.72 -9.45
CA PRO A 128 17.17 -20.74 -8.19
C PRO A 128 18.12 -21.17 -7.06
N GLN A 129 18.20 -20.34 -6.02
CA GLN A 129 18.89 -20.68 -4.77
C GLN A 129 17.95 -21.35 -3.76
N TYR A 130 16.64 -21.19 -3.96
CA TYR A 130 15.61 -21.91 -3.23
C TYR A 130 15.66 -23.41 -3.54
N ILE A 131 15.55 -24.24 -2.49
CA ILE A 131 15.49 -25.68 -2.60
C ILE A 131 14.04 -26.09 -2.36
N ALA A 132 13.35 -26.51 -3.42
CA ALA A 132 11.96 -26.91 -3.34
C ALA A 132 11.79 -28.21 -2.53
N PRO A 133 10.82 -28.29 -1.60
CA PRO A 133 10.44 -29.55 -0.97
C PRO A 133 9.71 -30.47 -1.96
N GLU A 134 9.67 -31.77 -1.66
CA GLU A 134 8.91 -32.75 -2.43
C GLU A 134 7.42 -32.60 -2.16
N GLN A 135 6.62 -32.35 -3.21
CA GLN A 135 5.20 -32.05 -3.05
C GLN A 135 4.37 -33.23 -2.51
N SER A 136 4.84 -34.47 -2.66
CA SER A 136 4.18 -35.66 -2.10
C SER A 136 4.17 -35.71 -0.58
N ASP A 137 5.08 -34.97 0.06
CA ASP A 137 5.32 -35.05 1.50
C ASP A 137 4.65 -33.90 2.26
N MET A 138 3.98 -32.98 1.55
CA MET A 138 3.28 -31.84 2.15
C MET A 138 2.03 -32.27 2.93
N LEU A 139 1.85 -31.66 4.11
CA LEU A 139 0.74 -31.88 5.03
C LEU A 139 0.05 -30.55 5.31
N ILE A 140 -1.07 -30.30 4.62
CA ILE A 140 -1.84 -29.08 4.79
C ILE A 140 -2.72 -29.18 6.04
N PRO A 141 -2.56 -28.29 7.04
CA PRO A 141 -3.38 -28.35 8.25
C PRO A 141 -4.86 -28.07 7.96
N GLU A 142 -5.75 -28.77 8.66
CA GLU A 142 -7.19 -28.70 8.41
C GLU A 142 -7.78 -27.28 8.65
N ASN A 143 -7.22 -26.53 9.61
CA ASN A 143 -7.69 -25.18 9.96
C ASN A 143 -7.42 -24.12 8.87
N VAL A 144 -6.48 -24.39 7.95
CA VAL A 144 -6.13 -23.49 6.83
C VAL A 144 -6.57 -24.05 5.48
N SER A 145 -7.03 -25.29 5.43
CA SER A 145 -7.48 -25.95 4.20
C SER A 145 -8.58 -25.15 3.49
N GLY A 146 -8.35 -24.82 2.23
CA GLY A 146 -9.29 -24.05 1.40
C GLY A 146 -9.24 -22.55 1.62
N ARG A 147 -8.35 -22.03 2.49
CA ARG A 147 -8.03 -20.60 2.59
C ARG A 147 -6.97 -20.20 1.57
N ASN A 148 -7.22 -20.58 0.31
CA ASN A 148 -6.35 -20.34 -0.84
C ASN A 148 -7.04 -19.34 -1.80
N GLY A 149 -7.00 -19.55 -3.11
CA GLY A 149 -7.79 -18.73 -4.06
C GLY A 149 -6.97 -17.76 -4.90
N TYR A 150 -5.65 -17.93 -4.94
CA TYR A 150 -4.79 -17.22 -5.88
C TYR A 150 -5.11 -17.66 -7.31
N GLN A 151 -5.36 -16.67 -8.18
CA GLN A 151 -5.53 -16.88 -9.60
C GLN A 151 -4.21 -16.57 -10.32
N GLN A 152 -3.65 -17.59 -10.98
CA GLN A 152 -2.46 -17.44 -11.80
C GLN A 152 -2.70 -16.49 -12.97
N VAL A 153 -1.62 -15.90 -13.47
CA VAL A 153 -1.64 -15.13 -14.71
C VAL A 153 -2.12 -16.02 -15.85
N GLN A 154 -3.11 -15.54 -16.59
CA GLN A 154 -3.68 -16.21 -17.75
C GLN A 154 -3.39 -15.42 -19.02
N ASP A 155 -2.97 -16.12 -20.06
CA ASP A 155 -2.68 -15.52 -21.34
C ASP A 155 -3.58 -16.10 -22.44
N GLU A 156 -4.42 -15.24 -23.02
CA GLU A 156 -5.30 -15.59 -24.13
C GLU A 156 -4.59 -15.29 -25.45
N ARG A 157 -4.13 -16.33 -26.15
CA ARG A 157 -3.37 -16.18 -27.39
C ARG A 157 -4.25 -16.40 -28.62
N GLU A 158 -4.23 -15.47 -29.56
CA GLU A 158 -4.91 -15.59 -30.86
C GLU A 158 -3.89 -15.57 -32.00
N GLN A 159 -3.78 -16.67 -32.74
CA GLN A 159 -2.96 -16.71 -33.95
C GLN A 159 -3.68 -16.00 -35.10
N ILE A 160 -3.00 -15.11 -35.80
CA ILE A 160 -3.54 -14.38 -36.95
C ILE A 160 -2.70 -14.58 -38.21
N GLU A 161 -3.36 -14.43 -39.37
CA GLU A 161 -2.71 -14.48 -40.69
C GLU A 161 -1.75 -13.30 -40.90
N ASP A 162 -0.70 -13.50 -41.70
CA ASP A 162 0.37 -12.52 -41.91
C ASP A 162 -0.15 -11.19 -42.50
N GLU A 163 -1.15 -11.23 -43.38
CA GLU A 163 -1.81 -10.04 -43.91
C GLU A 163 -2.53 -9.26 -42.81
N ALA A 164 -3.19 -9.96 -41.87
CA ALA A 164 -3.88 -9.34 -40.73
C ALA A 164 -2.85 -8.77 -39.74
N ALA A 165 -1.75 -9.48 -39.48
CA ALA A 165 -0.66 -9.00 -38.63
C ALA A 165 -0.03 -7.71 -39.19
N LYS A 166 0.27 -7.67 -40.49
CA LYS A 166 0.78 -6.45 -41.15
C LYS A 166 -0.22 -5.30 -41.10
N ALA A 167 -1.51 -5.58 -41.28
CA ALA A 167 -2.54 -4.54 -41.18
C ALA A 167 -2.61 -3.98 -39.75
N LEU A 168 -2.52 -4.85 -38.75
CA LEU A 168 -2.52 -4.48 -37.34
C LEU A 168 -1.29 -3.65 -36.97
N GLU A 169 -0.09 -4.05 -37.38
CA GLU A 169 1.15 -3.28 -37.14
C GLU A 169 1.14 -1.88 -37.76
N ASN A 170 0.45 -1.71 -38.89
CA ASN A 170 0.30 -0.38 -39.51
C ASN A 170 -0.70 0.53 -38.79
N GLN A 171 -1.59 -0.04 -37.96
CA GLN A 171 -2.62 0.69 -37.22
C GLN A 171 -2.24 0.89 -35.75
N LEU A 172 -1.56 -0.10 -35.18
CA LEU A 172 -1.24 -0.18 -33.76
C LEU A 172 0.14 0.39 -33.50
N GLY A 173 0.20 1.49 -32.73
CA GLY A 173 1.46 2.01 -32.23
C GLY A 173 1.99 1.18 -31.05
N VAL A 174 3.24 1.44 -30.67
CA VAL A 174 3.86 0.83 -29.48
C VAL A 174 3.32 1.38 -28.15
N GLY A 175 2.42 2.37 -28.19
CA GLY A 175 1.94 3.03 -26.98
C GLY A 175 3.07 3.71 -26.21
N GLU A 176 2.95 3.73 -24.88
CA GLU A 176 3.98 4.27 -23.99
C GLU A 176 5.11 3.24 -23.81
N THR A 177 6.34 3.56 -24.18
CA THR A 177 7.47 2.61 -24.09
C THR A 177 7.99 2.40 -22.67
N GLY A 178 7.71 3.35 -21.77
CA GLY A 178 8.26 3.37 -20.42
C GLY A 178 9.76 3.70 -20.38
N ASP A 179 10.31 4.27 -21.46
CA ASP A 179 11.69 4.74 -21.48
C ASP A 179 11.95 5.78 -20.38
N GLY A 180 13.05 5.60 -19.67
CA GLY A 180 13.43 6.44 -18.52
C GLY A 180 12.86 5.98 -17.18
N LEU A 181 11.94 5.00 -17.15
CA LEU A 181 11.55 4.35 -15.90
C LEU A 181 12.69 3.47 -15.38
N ILE A 182 12.90 3.52 -14.06
CA ILE A 182 13.93 2.79 -13.33
C ILE A 182 13.25 2.07 -12.17
N PHE A 183 13.52 0.77 -12.05
CA PHE A 183 13.03 -0.08 -10.98
C PHE A 183 14.24 -0.69 -10.26
N ASP A 184 14.37 -0.40 -8.98
CA ASP A 184 15.41 -1.00 -8.13
C ASP A 184 15.09 -2.48 -7.88
N SER A 185 15.98 -3.37 -8.27
CA SER A 185 15.80 -4.82 -8.11
C SER A 185 15.67 -5.26 -6.65
N VAL A 186 16.06 -4.41 -5.69
CA VAL A 186 15.80 -4.66 -4.27
C VAL A 186 14.30 -4.66 -3.97
N TYR A 187 13.51 -3.80 -4.60
CA TYR A 187 12.05 -3.72 -4.39
C TYR A 187 11.23 -4.40 -5.48
N TYR A 188 11.81 -4.49 -6.68
CA TYR A 188 11.19 -5.07 -7.87
C TYR A 188 12.01 -6.27 -8.35
N PRO A 189 12.04 -7.37 -7.58
CA PRO A 189 12.92 -8.50 -7.87
C PRO A 189 12.60 -9.12 -9.22
N TYR A 190 11.33 -9.19 -9.63
CA TYR A 190 10.94 -9.84 -10.87
C TYR A 190 11.43 -9.06 -12.09
N TYR A 191 11.42 -7.73 -12.05
CA TYR A 191 12.12 -6.88 -13.03
C TYR A 191 13.61 -7.23 -13.12
N GLY A 192 14.27 -7.43 -11.97
CA GLY A 192 15.68 -7.84 -11.88
C GLY A 192 15.98 -9.21 -12.50
N MET A 193 14.98 -10.10 -12.57
CA MET A 193 15.11 -11.43 -13.18
C MET A 193 15.11 -11.40 -14.72
N LEU A 194 14.53 -10.36 -15.32
CA LEU A 194 14.33 -10.26 -16.77
C LEU A 194 15.62 -9.86 -17.50
N ASP A 195 15.80 -10.33 -18.74
CA ASP A 195 16.85 -9.84 -19.62
C ASP A 195 16.60 -8.39 -20.10
N GLU A 196 17.52 -7.81 -20.88
CA GLU A 196 17.40 -6.41 -21.32
C GLU A 196 16.12 -6.14 -22.13
N LYS A 197 15.71 -7.09 -22.98
CA LYS A 197 14.48 -6.97 -23.78
C LYS A 197 13.24 -7.12 -22.91
N GLY A 198 13.25 -8.09 -22.00
CA GLY A 198 12.21 -8.31 -21.01
C GLY A 198 12.00 -7.09 -20.13
N ARG A 199 13.07 -6.45 -19.66
CA ARG A 199 13.00 -5.19 -18.89
C ARG A 199 12.45 -4.01 -19.70
N HIS A 200 12.67 -3.96 -21.02
CA HIS A 200 12.05 -2.94 -21.86
C HIS A 200 10.54 -3.18 -22.01
N LEU A 201 10.13 -4.41 -22.31
CA LEU A 201 8.71 -4.78 -22.40
C LEU A 201 7.98 -4.66 -21.06
N TYR A 202 8.64 -4.95 -19.93
CA TYR A 202 8.13 -4.71 -18.59
C TYR A 202 7.77 -3.23 -18.40
N ARG A 203 8.71 -2.33 -18.73
CA ARG A 203 8.50 -0.88 -18.64
C ARG A 203 7.36 -0.42 -19.56
N GLN A 204 7.27 -0.99 -20.76
CA GLN A 204 6.19 -0.72 -21.70
C GLN A 204 4.83 -1.14 -21.12
N ILE A 205 4.71 -2.36 -20.57
CA ILE A 205 3.46 -2.85 -19.96
C ILE A 205 3.07 -1.95 -18.78
N TYR A 206 4.02 -1.65 -17.87
CA TYR A 206 3.78 -0.75 -16.74
C TYR A 206 3.30 0.64 -17.19
N ALA A 207 3.95 1.24 -18.19
CA ALA A 207 3.60 2.56 -18.67
C ALA A 207 2.22 2.60 -19.35
N ASN A 208 1.91 1.60 -20.20
CA ASN A 208 0.60 1.51 -20.84
C ASN A 208 -0.52 1.17 -19.85
N ALA A 209 -0.24 0.38 -18.80
CA ALA A 209 -1.19 0.16 -17.71
C ALA A 209 -1.55 1.47 -17.01
N ASN A 210 -0.56 2.31 -16.70
CA ASN A 210 -0.80 3.64 -16.10
C ASN A 210 -1.53 4.60 -17.05
N ALA A 211 -1.27 4.52 -18.36
CA ALA A 211 -1.96 5.32 -19.37
C ALA A 211 -3.36 4.79 -19.73
N LEU A 212 -3.78 3.64 -19.17
CA LEU A 212 -4.98 2.89 -19.57
C LEU A 212 -5.02 2.57 -21.07
N GLN A 213 -3.85 2.45 -21.70
CA GLN A 213 -3.72 2.04 -23.10
C GLN A 213 -3.80 0.51 -23.18
N ALA A 214 -5.00 -0.01 -23.48
CA ALA A 214 -5.24 -1.45 -23.46
C ALA A 214 -4.46 -2.20 -24.54
N SER A 215 -4.53 -1.77 -25.81
CA SER A 215 -3.84 -2.43 -26.93
C SER A 215 -2.62 -1.66 -27.40
N PHE A 216 -1.49 -2.34 -27.56
CA PHE A 216 -0.27 -1.76 -28.15
C PHE A 216 0.61 -2.86 -28.77
N ALA A 217 1.47 -2.47 -29.71
CA ALA A 217 2.46 -3.36 -30.30
C ALA A 217 3.68 -3.51 -29.35
N PRO A 218 4.30 -4.70 -29.24
CA PRO A 218 5.53 -4.86 -28.47
C PRO A 218 6.63 -3.92 -28.97
N VAL A 219 7.30 -3.19 -28.07
CA VAL A 219 8.42 -2.32 -28.43
C VAL A 219 9.67 -3.11 -28.85
N GLU A 220 9.81 -4.32 -28.32
CA GLU A 220 10.83 -5.30 -28.71
C GLU A 220 10.20 -6.51 -29.40
N PRO A 221 10.86 -7.13 -30.39
CA PRO A 221 10.44 -8.41 -30.94
C PRO A 221 10.45 -9.50 -29.85
N ILE A 222 9.30 -10.15 -29.64
CA ILE A 222 9.09 -11.16 -28.60
C ILE A 222 8.22 -12.30 -29.13
N GLN A 223 8.51 -13.54 -28.75
CA GLN A 223 7.60 -14.65 -28.99
C GLN A 223 6.44 -14.60 -27.98
N ALA A 224 5.22 -14.89 -28.42
CA ALA A 224 4.04 -14.85 -27.55
C ALA A 224 4.19 -15.72 -26.29
N SER A 225 4.95 -16.81 -26.38
CA SER A 225 5.21 -17.71 -25.26
C SER A 225 6.11 -17.13 -24.16
N GLN A 226 6.91 -16.11 -24.48
CA GLN A 226 7.84 -15.46 -23.54
C GLN A 226 7.17 -14.29 -22.80
N LEU A 227 6.05 -13.78 -23.32
CA LEU A 227 5.36 -12.62 -22.79
C LEU A 227 4.77 -12.88 -21.39
N ARG A 228 4.42 -14.14 -21.08
CA ARG A 228 3.81 -14.53 -19.81
C ARG A 228 4.69 -14.15 -18.62
N ASN A 229 6.00 -14.44 -18.69
CA ASN A 229 6.94 -14.12 -17.61
C ASN A 229 7.11 -12.61 -17.43
N ILE A 230 7.12 -11.85 -18.52
CA ILE A 230 7.25 -10.39 -18.45
C ILE A 230 5.99 -9.76 -17.85
N PHE A 231 4.81 -10.21 -18.27
CA PHE A 231 3.55 -9.76 -17.68
C PHE A 231 3.45 -10.14 -16.20
N ALA A 232 3.79 -11.39 -15.85
CA ALA A 232 3.80 -11.85 -14.47
C ALA A 232 4.78 -11.05 -13.61
N ALA A 233 5.95 -10.69 -14.14
CA ALA A 233 6.90 -9.83 -13.45
C ALA A 233 6.29 -8.46 -13.12
N VAL A 234 5.67 -7.77 -14.09
CA VAL A 234 4.99 -6.49 -13.83
C VAL A 234 3.88 -6.67 -12.80
N TYR A 235 3.03 -7.68 -13.00
CA TYR A 235 1.87 -7.90 -12.14
C TYR A 235 2.28 -8.26 -10.70
N ASN A 236 3.36 -9.01 -10.49
CA ASN A 236 3.81 -9.43 -9.16
C ASN A 236 4.67 -8.38 -8.45
N ASP A 237 5.37 -7.53 -9.18
CA ASP A 237 6.16 -6.43 -8.62
C ASP A 237 5.31 -5.22 -8.20
N HIS A 238 4.18 -4.99 -8.87
CA HIS A 238 3.40 -3.76 -8.75
C HIS A 238 1.98 -3.94 -8.17
N PRO A 239 1.84 -4.14 -6.84
CA PRO A 239 0.53 -4.26 -6.20
C PRO A 239 -0.34 -2.99 -6.31
N GLU A 240 0.26 -1.83 -6.60
CA GLU A 240 -0.43 -0.56 -6.84
C GLU A 240 -1.20 -0.51 -8.15
N LEU A 241 -0.90 -1.38 -9.13
CA LEU A 241 -1.63 -1.49 -10.41
C LEU A 241 -2.95 -2.27 -10.24
N PHE A 242 -3.71 -1.98 -9.19
CA PHE A 242 -4.92 -2.73 -8.82
C PHE A 242 -6.04 -2.68 -9.86
N TRP A 243 -5.93 -1.83 -10.89
CA TRP A 243 -6.88 -1.76 -12.00
C TRP A 243 -6.59 -2.79 -13.10
N MET A 244 -5.42 -3.44 -13.08
CA MET A 244 -5.08 -4.53 -14.00
C MET A 244 -5.70 -5.85 -13.55
N GLU A 245 -6.19 -6.63 -14.50
CA GLU A 245 -6.62 -8.02 -14.29
C GLU A 245 -5.42 -8.98 -14.40
N THR A 246 -5.58 -10.20 -13.89
CA THR A 246 -4.60 -11.30 -14.05
C THR A 246 -4.53 -11.85 -15.48
N VAL A 247 -5.41 -11.38 -16.37
CA VAL A 247 -5.55 -11.84 -17.75
C VAL A 247 -5.02 -10.79 -18.73
N TYR A 248 -4.29 -11.23 -19.75
CA TYR A 248 -4.01 -10.42 -20.94
C TYR A 248 -4.24 -11.23 -22.21
N ASN A 249 -4.43 -10.53 -23.32
CA ASN A 249 -4.56 -11.17 -24.63
C ASN A 249 -3.34 -10.80 -25.48
N CYS A 250 -2.82 -11.74 -26.28
CA CYS A 250 -1.82 -11.44 -27.30
C CYS A 250 -2.27 -11.99 -28.64
N LYS A 251 -2.12 -11.19 -29.70
CA LYS A 251 -2.18 -11.69 -31.08
C LYS A 251 -0.80 -11.96 -31.61
N TYR A 252 -0.64 -13.07 -32.31
CA TYR A 252 0.67 -13.51 -32.79
C TYR A 252 0.60 -14.12 -34.19
N ARG A 253 1.74 -14.11 -34.88
CA ARG A 253 1.91 -14.63 -36.25
C ARG A 253 2.15 -16.15 -36.25
N ARG A 254 2.18 -16.77 -37.44
CA ARG A 254 2.51 -18.20 -37.59
C ARG A 254 3.88 -18.61 -37.03
N ASP A 255 4.84 -17.70 -37.04
CA ASP A 255 6.18 -17.91 -36.48
C ASP A 255 6.24 -17.74 -34.95
N GLY A 256 5.12 -17.44 -34.29
CA GLY A 256 5.03 -17.23 -32.85
C GLY A 256 5.31 -15.80 -32.40
N GLN A 257 5.68 -14.88 -33.30
CA GLN A 257 5.97 -13.49 -32.94
C GLN A 257 4.69 -12.77 -32.48
N CYS A 258 4.70 -12.19 -31.27
CA CYS A 258 3.59 -11.37 -30.78
C CYS A 258 3.59 -10.02 -31.52
N VAL A 259 2.40 -9.57 -31.90
CA VAL A 259 2.20 -8.32 -32.67
C VAL A 259 1.23 -7.35 -31.99
N GLU A 260 0.41 -7.82 -31.05
CA GLU A 260 -0.44 -6.99 -30.19
C GLU A 260 -0.43 -7.57 -28.79
N ILE A 261 -0.24 -6.71 -27.80
CA ILE A 261 -0.51 -6.95 -26.38
C ILE A 261 -1.79 -6.19 -26.06
N ASN A 262 -2.77 -6.87 -25.47
CA ASN A 262 -4.01 -6.27 -25.00
C ASN A 262 -4.18 -6.54 -23.49
N LEU A 263 -3.97 -5.50 -22.68
CA LEU A 263 -4.20 -5.53 -21.24
C LEU A 263 -5.70 -5.52 -20.94
N LYS A 264 -6.10 -6.25 -19.90
CA LYS A 264 -7.46 -6.19 -19.36
C LYS A 264 -7.46 -5.35 -18.09
N PHE A 265 -8.45 -4.48 -18.00
CA PHE A 265 -8.65 -3.61 -16.86
C PHE A 265 -10.01 -3.87 -16.22
N ASN A 266 -10.04 -3.84 -14.89
CA ASN A 266 -11.26 -4.01 -14.12
C ASN A 266 -12.05 -2.69 -14.01
N ARG A 267 -13.14 -2.71 -13.26
CA ARG A 267 -14.05 -1.56 -13.14
C ARG A 267 -13.41 -0.28 -12.62
N THR A 268 -12.32 -0.36 -11.84
CA THR A 268 -11.69 0.83 -11.26
C THR A 268 -11.03 1.70 -12.32
N ALA A 269 -10.67 1.14 -13.48
CA ALA A 269 -10.17 1.92 -14.62
C ALA A 269 -11.20 2.92 -15.18
N LYS A 270 -12.49 2.79 -14.85
CA LYS A 270 -13.53 3.75 -15.27
C LYS A 270 -13.42 5.09 -14.55
N ASP A 271 -12.97 5.08 -13.29
CA ASP A 271 -12.73 6.27 -12.46
C ASP A 271 -11.44 6.06 -11.65
N LEU A 272 -10.34 5.97 -12.39
CA LEU A 272 -9.06 5.53 -11.84
C LEU A 272 -8.52 6.52 -10.80
N GLU A 273 -8.70 7.82 -11.01
CA GLU A 273 -8.19 8.84 -10.10
C GLU A 273 -8.89 8.77 -8.74
N GLN A 274 -10.23 8.63 -8.71
CA GLN A 274 -10.95 8.42 -7.46
C GLN A 274 -10.55 7.10 -6.77
N ALA A 275 -10.40 6.03 -7.55
CA ALA A 275 -9.97 4.74 -7.00
C ALA A 275 -8.56 4.82 -6.38
N LYS A 276 -7.62 5.53 -7.03
CA LYS A 276 -6.27 5.78 -6.51
C LYS A 276 -6.28 6.62 -5.24
N GLU A 277 -7.13 7.64 -5.16
CA GLU A 277 -7.29 8.48 -3.96
C GLU A 277 -7.78 7.64 -2.77
N LEU A 278 -8.84 6.86 -2.94
CA LEU A 278 -9.35 5.96 -1.90
C LEU A 278 -8.33 4.92 -1.47
N PHE A 279 -7.61 4.33 -2.43
CA PHE A 279 -6.55 3.37 -2.15
C PHE A 279 -5.42 4.00 -1.33
N ALA A 280 -4.95 5.19 -1.73
CA ALA A 280 -3.91 5.92 -1.03
C ALA A 280 -4.36 6.36 0.37
N GLU A 281 -5.59 6.84 0.54
CA GLU A 281 -6.15 7.23 1.84
C GLU A 281 -6.12 6.06 2.82
N ASN A 282 -6.65 4.90 2.41
CA ASN A 282 -6.70 3.71 3.27
C ASN A 282 -5.32 3.15 3.58
N ALA A 283 -4.40 3.14 2.60
CA ALA A 283 -3.03 2.72 2.83
C ALA A 283 -2.28 3.66 3.78
N ASN A 284 -2.37 4.97 3.55
CA ASN A 284 -1.68 5.98 4.35
C ASN A 284 -2.18 6.00 5.79
N ALA A 285 -3.46 5.69 6.04
CA ALA A 285 -3.99 5.54 7.39
C ALA A 285 -3.27 4.45 8.20
N ILE A 286 -2.74 3.42 7.54
CA ILE A 286 -1.95 2.34 8.18
C ILE A 286 -0.46 2.71 8.20
N ILE A 287 0.11 3.13 7.06
CA ILE A 287 1.53 3.48 6.91
C ILE A 287 1.94 4.55 7.93
N ASN A 288 1.14 5.59 8.12
CA ASN A 288 1.46 6.69 9.03
C ASN A 288 1.58 6.25 10.50
N GLN A 289 0.89 5.18 10.90
CA GLN A 289 0.99 4.63 12.25
C GLN A 289 2.25 3.77 12.40
N ALA A 290 2.62 3.03 11.35
CA ALA A 290 3.82 2.20 11.35
C ALA A 290 5.12 3.02 11.21
N TYR A 291 5.09 4.15 10.50
CA TYR A 291 6.28 4.87 10.05
C TYR A 291 7.30 5.21 11.16
N TYR A 292 6.82 5.51 12.37
CA TYR A 292 7.64 5.90 13.52
C TYR A 292 8.11 4.74 14.40
N LEU A 293 7.74 3.50 14.05
CA LEU A 293 8.23 2.34 14.78
C LEU A 293 9.74 2.17 14.54
N ALA A 294 10.45 1.76 15.58
CA ALA A 294 11.89 1.92 15.67
C ALA A 294 12.66 0.99 14.73
N SER A 295 12.09 -0.17 14.41
CA SER A 295 12.69 -1.18 13.55
C SER A 295 11.76 -1.64 12.42
N ASP A 296 12.35 -2.14 11.35
CA ASP A 296 11.59 -2.70 10.23
C ASP A 296 10.77 -3.93 10.63
N PHE A 297 11.23 -4.70 11.61
CA PHE A 297 10.45 -5.77 12.23
C PHE A 297 9.19 -5.25 12.95
N GLU A 298 9.30 -4.16 13.74
CA GLU A 298 8.13 -3.59 14.41
C GLU A 298 7.12 -3.02 13.40
N LYS A 299 7.61 -2.37 12.34
CA LYS A 299 6.79 -1.92 11.22
C LYS A 299 6.07 -3.08 10.56
N GLU A 300 6.81 -4.13 10.17
CA GLU A 300 6.28 -5.34 9.56
C GLU A 300 5.18 -5.95 10.43
N LYS A 301 5.48 -6.17 11.71
CA LYS A 301 4.53 -6.74 12.67
C LYS A 301 3.28 -5.87 12.81
N PHE A 302 3.43 -4.55 12.90
CA PHE A 302 2.28 -3.65 12.98
C PHE A 302 1.38 -3.76 11.74
N ILE A 303 1.98 -3.80 10.54
CA ILE A 303 1.22 -3.98 9.30
C ILE A 303 0.52 -5.33 9.28
N HIS A 304 1.22 -6.41 9.63
CA HIS A 304 0.66 -7.75 9.72
C HIS A 304 -0.59 -7.77 10.61
N ASP A 305 -0.46 -7.32 11.86
CA ASP A 305 -1.54 -7.32 12.84
C ASP A 305 -2.73 -6.47 12.39
N THR A 306 -2.45 -5.27 11.86
CA THR A 306 -3.48 -4.35 11.38
C THR A 306 -4.27 -4.95 10.21
N LEU A 307 -3.61 -5.69 9.32
CA LEU A 307 -4.31 -6.36 8.21
C LEU A 307 -5.14 -7.55 8.71
N LEU A 308 -4.65 -8.35 9.65
CA LEU A 308 -5.44 -9.46 10.22
C LEU A 308 -6.70 -8.94 10.94
N GLU A 309 -6.62 -7.79 11.61
CA GLU A 309 -7.77 -7.18 12.29
C GLU A 309 -8.82 -6.59 11.34
N ARG A 310 -8.39 -6.11 10.16
CA ARG A 310 -9.25 -5.36 9.23
C ARG A 310 -9.82 -6.19 8.10
N LEU A 311 -9.12 -7.24 7.68
CA LEU A 311 -9.48 -8.01 6.50
C LEU A 311 -10.38 -9.18 6.86
N ASN A 312 -11.25 -9.54 5.91
CA ASN A 312 -12.02 -10.77 5.98
C ASN A 312 -11.75 -11.61 4.74
N TYR A 313 -11.39 -12.87 4.93
CA TYR A 313 -11.23 -13.79 3.83
C TYR A 313 -12.57 -14.09 3.13
N ASN A 314 -12.64 -13.88 1.81
CA ASN A 314 -13.85 -14.05 1.02
C ASN A 314 -13.54 -14.39 -0.46
N LEU A 315 -13.76 -15.66 -0.83
CA LEU A 315 -13.62 -16.18 -2.20
C LEU A 315 -14.52 -15.49 -3.24
N ARG A 316 -15.63 -14.87 -2.81
CA ARG A 316 -16.59 -14.20 -3.70
C ARG A 316 -16.45 -12.67 -3.68
N ALA A 317 -15.49 -12.14 -2.93
CA ALA A 317 -15.25 -10.70 -2.91
C ALA A 317 -14.80 -10.21 -4.28
N GLU A 318 -15.29 -9.03 -4.65
CA GLU A 318 -14.88 -8.37 -5.88
C GLU A 318 -13.43 -7.88 -5.76
N MET A 319 -12.65 -8.03 -6.83
CA MET A 319 -11.24 -7.63 -6.87
C MET A 319 -10.37 -8.34 -5.81
N ASN A 320 -10.75 -9.53 -5.38
CA ASN A 320 -10.06 -10.31 -4.34
C ASN A 320 -8.63 -10.75 -4.71
N GLN A 321 -8.21 -10.54 -5.96
CA GLN A 321 -6.84 -10.75 -6.41
C GLN A 321 -5.93 -9.53 -6.25
N SER A 322 -6.46 -8.38 -5.80
CA SER A 322 -5.76 -7.09 -5.80
C SER A 322 -5.56 -6.53 -4.38
N ALA A 323 -4.59 -5.63 -4.22
CA ALA A 323 -4.43 -4.85 -2.99
C ALA A 323 -5.66 -3.97 -2.70
N TYR A 324 -6.40 -3.54 -3.73
CA TYR A 324 -7.61 -2.74 -3.54
C TYR A 324 -8.74 -3.52 -2.86
N GLY A 325 -8.90 -4.80 -3.20
CA GLY A 325 -9.84 -5.69 -2.50
C GLY A 325 -9.56 -5.79 -0.99
N ALA A 326 -8.29 -5.77 -0.63
CA ALA A 326 -7.87 -5.73 0.77
C ALA A 326 -8.05 -4.32 1.38
N LEU A 327 -7.32 -3.32 0.89
CA LEU A 327 -7.18 -2.02 1.55
C LEU A 327 -8.44 -1.15 1.47
N VAL A 328 -9.27 -1.31 0.43
CA VAL A 328 -10.47 -0.49 0.25
C VAL A 328 -11.75 -1.29 0.52
N ASN A 329 -11.86 -2.52 0.00
CA ASN A 329 -13.08 -3.32 0.20
C ASN A 329 -13.08 -4.08 1.55
N GLY A 330 -11.92 -4.26 2.21
CA GLY A 330 -11.79 -4.98 3.48
C GLY A 330 -12.06 -6.48 3.39
N GLN A 331 -12.18 -7.03 2.17
CA GLN A 331 -12.50 -8.44 1.94
C GLN A 331 -11.78 -8.98 0.72
N THR A 332 -11.07 -10.09 0.88
CA THR A 332 -10.19 -10.57 -0.19
C THR A 332 -9.80 -12.05 -0.03
N VAL A 333 -8.96 -12.58 -0.92
CA VAL A 333 -8.33 -13.91 -0.77
C VAL A 333 -6.82 -13.77 -0.64
N CYS A 334 -6.08 -14.88 -0.57
CA CYS A 334 -4.64 -14.87 -0.34
C CYS A 334 -3.85 -13.87 -1.19
N ALA A 335 -4.18 -13.76 -2.48
CA ALA A 335 -3.58 -12.80 -3.38
C ALA A 335 -3.71 -11.34 -2.90
N GLY A 336 -4.89 -10.91 -2.44
CA GLY A 336 -5.08 -9.55 -1.95
C GLY A 336 -4.47 -9.30 -0.58
N TYR A 337 -4.45 -10.29 0.33
CA TYR A 337 -3.70 -10.18 1.59
C TYR A 337 -2.23 -9.91 1.28
N ALA A 338 -1.62 -10.75 0.43
CA ALA A 338 -0.21 -10.67 0.13
C ALA A 338 0.17 -9.39 -0.63
N ARG A 339 -0.71 -8.88 -1.51
CA ARG A 339 -0.48 -7.61 -2.24
C ARG A 339 -0.63 -6.38 -1.36
N ALA A 340 -1.59 -6.37 -0.44
CA ALA A 340 -1.72 -5.28 0.52
C ALA A 340 -0.49 -5.20 1.43
N PHE A 341 -0.05 -6.35 1.95
CA PHE A 341 1.16 -6.43 2.78
C PHE A 341 2.40 -5.97 2.02
N GLN A 342 2.59 -6.47 0.79
CA GLN A 342 3.64 -6.04 -0.12
C GLN A 342 3.65 -4.52 -0.31
N TYR A 343 2.51 -3.94 -0.70
CA TYR A 343 2.41 -2.50 -0.94
C TYR A 343 2.78 -1.69 0.29
N LEU A 344 2.20 -2.01 1.45
CA LEU A 344 2.42 -1.24 2.69
C LEU A 344 3.88 -1.31 3.17
N LEU A 345 4.53 -2.48 3.10
CA LEU A 345 5.95 -2.61 3.48
C LEU A 345 6.88 -1.88 2.51
N GLN A 346 6.62 -1.97 1.20
CA GLN A 346 7.42 -1.23 0.22
C GLN A 346 7.29 0.30 0.43
N GLN A 347 6.10 0.82 0.78
CA GLN A 347 5.93 2.24 1.13
C GLN A 347 6.69 2.63 2.41
N LEU A 348 6.99 1.68 3.29
CA LEU A 348 7.80 1.88 4.51
C LEU A 348 9.31 1.68 4.26
N GLY A 349 9.72 1.44 3.01
CA GLY A 349 11.12 1.19 2.65
C GLY A 349 11.62 -0.21 3.01
N ILE A 350 10.71 -1.17 3.19
CA ILE A 350 11.03 -2.56 3.54
C ILE A 350 10.80 -3.43 2.30
N PRO A 351 11.83 -4.11 1.78
CA PRO A 351 11.66 -5.03 0.66
C PRO A 351 10.71 -6.16 1.02
N CYS A 352 9.61 -6.27 0.27
CA CYS A 352 8.61 -7.30 0.42
C CYS A 352 8.18 -7.77 -0.97
N TYR A 353 8.19 -9.08 -1.18
CA TYR A 353 7.97 -9.72 -2.47
C TYR A 353 6.69 -10.54 -2.43
N TYR A 354 5.87 -10.40 -3.46
CA TYR A 354 4.72 -11.27 -3.69
C TYR A 354 5.21 -12.64 -4.14
N CYS A 355 5.00 -13.68 -3.34
CA CYS A 355 5.44 -15.04 -3.61
C CYS A 355 4.23 -15.90 -4.02
N THR A 356 4.36 -16.65 -5.11
CA THR A 356 3.31 -17.54 -5.62
C THR A 356 3.76 -18.98 -5.59
N GLY A 357 2.81 -19.89 -5.41
CA GLY A 357 3.12 -21.30 -5.31
C GLY A 357 1.92 -22.17 -5.01
N TYR A 358 2.21 -23.28 -4.33
CA TYR A 358 1.21 -24.26 -3.94
C TYR A 358 1.28 -24.52 -2.44
N ALA A 359 0.11 -24.52 -1.81
CA ALA A 359 -0.12 -24.87 -0.42
C ALA A 359 -1.47 -25.57 -0.28
N GLY A 360 -1.56 -26.80 -0.81
CA GLY A 360 -2.81 -27.56 -0.99
C GLY A 360 -3.60 -27.17 -2.24
N GLU A 361 -3.60 -25.87 -2.56
CA GLU A 361 -4.07 -25.30 -3.82
C GLU A 361 -3.13 -24.16 -4.24
N ASN A 362 -3.40 -23.52 -5.38
CA ASN A 362 -2.69 -22.31 -5.80
C ASN A 362 -2.80 -21.24 -4.70
N HIS A 363 -1.65 -20.76 -4.26
CA HIS A 363 -1.54 -19.88 -3.10
C HIS A 363 -0.58 -18.73 -3.33
N ALA A 364 -0.77 -17.66 -2.57
CA ALA A 364 0.10 -16.50 -2.58
C ALA A 364 0.36 -16.00 -1.16
N TRP A 365 1.61 -15.69 -0.88
CA TRP A 365 2.11 -15.18 0.40
C TRP A 365 3.25 -14.19 0.14
N ASN A 366 4.04 -13.82 1.15
CA ASN A 366 5.12 -12.87 0.99
C ASN A 366 6.49 -13.38 1.43
N ILE A 367 7.53 -12.80 0.84
CA ILE A 367 8.91 -12.88 1.32
C ILE A 367 9.35 -11.48 1.73
N VAL A 368 9.77 -11.29 2.98
CA VAL A 368 10.19 -10.00 3.54
C VAL A 368 11.69 -10.02 3.83
N GLU A 369 12.40 -8.95 3.47
CA GLU A 369 13.79 -8.74 3.87
C GLU A 369 13.85 -7.96 5.19
N LEU A 370 14.51 -8.55 6.19
CA LEU A 370 14.85 -7.89 7.44
C LEU A 370 16.37 -7.90 7.64
N GLU A 371 16.83 -7.32 8.75
CA GLU A 371 18.25 -7.05 9.02
C GLU A 371 19.21 -8.25 8.84
N ASP A 372 18.75 -9.49 9.03
CA ASP A 372 19.60 -10.69 8.96
C ASP A 372 19.26 -11.65 7.82
N GLY A 373 18.28 -11.33 6.98
CA GLY A 373 17.90 -12.15 5.83
C GLY A 373 16.43 -12.10 5.49
N TYR A 374 16.02 -13.05 4.65
CA TYR A 374 14.65 -13.15 4.14
C TYR A 374 13.81 -14.11 4.96
N TYR A 375 12.51 -13.81 5.06
CA TYR A 375 11.51 -14.57 5.79
C TYR A 375 10.24 -14.75 4.97
N ASN A 376 9.61 -15.93 5.05
CA ASN A 376 8.27 -16.16 4.55
C ASN A 376 7.23 -15.63 5.54
N VAL A 377 6.16 -15.00 5.03
CA VAL A 377 5.03 -14.51 5.81
C VAL A 377 3.72 -14.83 5.07
N ASP A 378 2.80 -15.55 5.70
CA ASP A 378 1.45 -15.83 5.15
C ASP A 378 0.34 -15.32 6.07
N LEU A 379 -0.11 -14.10 5.77
CA LEU A 379 -1.20 -13.44 6.48
C LEU A 379 -2.52 -14.20 6.36
N THR A 380 -2.75 -14.96 5.29
CA THR A 380 -4.04 -15.61 5.04
C THR A 380 -4.25 -16.81 5.97
N TRP A 381 -3.16 -17.54 6.19
CA TRP A 381 -3.14 -18.68 7.09
C TRP A 381 -2.95 -18.24 8.56
N ASP A 382 -2.26 -17.12 8.80
CA ASP A 382 -2.23 -16.47 10.12
C ASP A 382 -3.58 -15.84 10.51
N ASP A 383 -4.43 -15.48 9.55
CA ASP A 383 -5.84 -15.09 9.73
C ASP A 383 -6.76 -16.29 10.04
N THR A 384 -6.35 -17.16 10.97
CA THR A 384 -7.17 -18.27 11.46
C THR A 384 -7.21 -18.30 12.98
N GLU A 385 -8.27 -18.86 13.55
CA GLU A 385 -8.41 -18.97 15.00
C GLU A 385 -7.25 -19.77 15.59
N GLY A 386 -6.48 -19.15 16.50
CA GLY A 386 -5.29 -19.74 17.10
C GLY A 386 -4.07 -19.83 16.17
N GLY A 387 -4.20 -19.35 14.91
CA GLY A 387 -3.16 -19.36 13.89
C GLY A 387 -2.33 -18.08 13.82
N ALA A 388 -2.69 -17.03 14.56
CA ALA A 388 -1.93 -15.78 14.58
C ALA A 388 -0.44 -16.07 14.84
N TYR A 389 0.42 -15.74 13.87
CA TYR A 389 1.88 -15.94 13.85
C TYR A 389 2.39 -17.38 13.62
N ALA A 390 1.54 -18.34 13.27
CA ALA A 390 1.97 -19.68 12.90
C ALA A 390 2.83 -19.69 11.62
N TYR A 391 2.61 -18.72 10.74
CA TYR A 391 3.23 -18.51 9.43
C TYR A 391 3.89 -17.13 9.30
N PHE A 392 4.16 -16.46 10.43
CA PHE A 392 4.87 -15.18 10.48
C PHE A 392 6.38 -15.39 10.64
N ASN A 393 7.16 -14.74 9.80
CA ASN A 393 8.61 -14.76 9.77
C ASN A 393 9.24 -16.16 9.83
N LYS A 394 8.95 -16.99 8.83
CA LYS A 394 9.39 -18.38 8.75
C LYS A 394 10.51 -18.59 7.75
N THR A 395 11.36 -19.59 8.01
CA THR A 395 12.37 -20.02 7.03
C THR A 395 11.74 -20.89 5.95
N ASP A 396 12.47 -21.14 4.85
CA ASP A 396 12.03 -22.13 3.86
C ASP A 396 11.91 -23.54 4.46
N GLN A 397 12.72 -23.86 5.48
CA GLN A 397 12.64 -25.14 6.17
C GLN A 397 11.35 -25.26 7.00
N ASP A 398 10.88 -24.18 7.62
CA ASP A 398 9.62 -24.16 8.36
C ASP A 398 8.41 -24.31 7.43
N TYR A 399 8.52 -23.77 6.22
CA TYR A 399 7.48 -23.85 5.18
C TYR A 399 7.51 -25.16 4.39
N ALA A 400 8.59 -25.94 4.47
CA ALA A 400 8.82 -27.10 3.60
C ALA A 400 7.71 -28.15 3.65
N ASP A 401 7.03 -28.29 4.80
CA ASP A 401 5.96 -29.27 4.97
C ASP A 401 4.59 -28.77 4.43
N THR A 402 4.46 -27.49 4.07
CA THR A 402 3.16 -26.88 3.75
C THR A 402 3.13 -26.05 2.47
N HIS A 403 4.27 -25.50 2.05
CA HIS A 403 4.37 -24.55 0.95
C HIS A 403 5.51 -24.92 -0.01
N VAL A 404 5.25 -24.77 -1.30
CA VAL A 404 6.26 -24.85 -2.35
C VAL A 404 6.13 -23.67 -3.31
N ARG A 405 7.23 -22.96 -3.57
CA ARG A 405 7.27 -21.86 -4.55
C ARG A 405 7.12 -22.41 -5.97
N GLN A 406 6.43 -21.67 -6.83
CA GLN A 406 6.28 -22.02 -8.25
C GLN A 406 6.51 -20.81 -9.15
N GLU A 407 6.50 -21.02 -10.46
CA GLU A 407 6.66 -19.95 -11.47
C GLU A 407 7.95 -19.12 -11.24
N LEU A 408 7.88 -17.79 -11.38
CA LEU A 408 9.02 -16.91 -11.14
C LEU A 408 9.46 -16.89 -9.67
N ALA A 409 8.59 -17.28 -8.73
CA ALA A 409 8.90 -17.21 -7.31
C ALA A 409 10.00 -18.20 -6.88
N VAL A 410 10.28 -19.23 -7.68
CA VAL A 410 11.41 -20.15 -7.45
C VAL A 410 12.77 -19.45 -7.49
N TYR A 411 12.85 -18.28 -8.13
CA TYR A 411 14.07 -17.48 -8.24
C TYR A 411 14.18 -16.39 -7.17
N LEU A 412 13.15 -16.21 -6.31
CA LEU A 412 13.26 -15.29 -5.18
C LEU A 412 14.32 -15.77 -4.17
N PRO A 413 14.92 -14.86 -3.38
CA PRO A 413 15.91 -15.21 -2.38
C PRO A 413 15.44 -16.31 -1.41
N PRO A 414 16.34 -17.21 -0.96
CA PRO A 414 15.99 -18.22 0.01
C PRO A 414 15.72 -17.57 1.38
N CYS A 415 14.69 -18.05 2.07
CA CYS A 415 14.32 -17.54 3.40
C CYS A 415 15.12 -18.27 4.47
N ASN A 416 16.20 -17.64 4.93
CA ASN A 416 17.17 -18.20 5.87
C ASN A 416 17.40 -17.34 7.12
N GLY A 417 16.65 -16.23 7.28
CA GLY A 417 16.71 -15.38 8.46
C GLY A 417 16.41 -16.17 9.74
N GLN A 418 17.08 -15.82 10.85
CA GLN A 418 16.93 -16.52 12.13
C GLN A 418 16.55 -15.60 13.29
N ARG A 419 16.93 -14.32 13.24
CA ARG A 419 16.71 -13.36 14.33
C ARG A 419 15.23 -13.24 14.70
N TYR A 420 14.36 -13.17 13.70
CA TYR A 420 12.91 -12.93 13.86
C TYR A 420 12.06 -14.19 13.68
N ARG A 421 12.70 -15.35 13.51
CA ARG A 421 12.03 -16.65 13.37
C ARG A 421 11.32 -17.05 14.66
N ASP A 422 10.08 -17.51 14.54
CA ASP A 422 9.28 -18.01 15.67
C ASP A 422 9.18 -17.01 16.83
N GLN A 423 9.12 -15.71 16.55
CA GLN A 423 8.81 -14.70 17.56
C GLN A 423 7.29 -14.48 17.63
N PRO A 424 6.53 -15.23 18.47
CA PRO A 424 5.16 -14.88 18.79
C PRO A 424 5.16 -13.53 19.52
N PRO A 425 4.03 -12.79 19.50
CA PRO A 425 3.97 -11.45 20.05
C PRO A 425 4.44 -11.49 21.50
N THR A 426 5.41 -10.64 21.84
CA THR A 426 5.25 -9.94 23.11
C THR A 426 3.85 -9.35 23.06
N SER A 427 2.98 -9.94 23.87
CA SER A 427 1.58 -9.58 23.97
C SER A 427 1.42 -8.06 23.96
N ALA A 428 0.27 -7.59 23.48
CA ALA A 428 -0.28 -6.28 23.82
C ALA A 428 -0.56 -6.14 25.35
N GLN A 429 0.29 -6.72 26.20
CA GLN A 429 0.63 -6.32 27.56
C GLN A 429 2.11 -5.91 27.65
N GLY A 430 2.72 -5.46 26.56
CA GLY A 430 3.86 -4.55 26.58
C GLY A 430 3.43 -3.15 27.03
N GLY A 431 2.87 -3.04 28.24
CA GLY A 431 2.86 -1.76 28.92
C GLY A 431 4.30 -1.31 29.09
N MET A 432 4.64 -0.16 28.51
CA MET A 432 5.63 0.78 29.07
C MET A 432 6.96 0.18 29.56
N GLN A 433 7.70 -0.57 28.76
CA GLN A 433 9.14 -0.74 29.05
C GLN A 433 9.97 -0.59 27.79
N GLY A 434 10.63 0.58 27.70
CA GLY A 434 11.54 0.96 26.62
C GLY A 434 11.51 2.45 26.30
N ARG A 435 10.37 3.12 26.51
CA ARG A 435 10.25 4.57 26.33
C ARG A 435 10.90 5.29 27.49
N ARG A 436 11.72 6.28 27.17
CA ARG A 436 12.31 7.15 28.18
C ARG A 436 11.20 7.94 28.88
N SER A 437 11.33 8.06 30.19
CA SER A 437 10.56 9.03 30.95
C SER A 437 11.02 10.45 30.60
N LEU A 438 10.20 11.45 30.92
CA LEU A 438 10.57 12.85 30.76
C LEU A 438 11.91 13.16 31.48
N GLU A 439 12.07 12.63 32.69
CA GLU A 439 13.27 12.81 33.52
C GLU A 439 14.53 12.23 32.86
N GLU A 440 14.41 11.10 32.15
CA GLU A 440 15.51 10.45 31.43
C GLU A 440 15.97 11.22 30.17
N THR A 441 15.18 12.20 29.71
CA THR A 441 15.59 13.13 28.66
C THR A 441 16.37 14.33 29.21
N GLY A 442 16.37 14.53 30.54
CA GLY A 442 16.92 15.73 31.18
C GLY A 442 15.99 16.94 31.15
N MET A 443 14.76 16.77 30.66
CA MET A 443 13.72 17.80 30.60
C MET A 443 12.80 17.71 31.82
N SER A 444 12.06 18.78 32.09
CA SER A 444 11.13 18.89 33.21
C SER A 444 9.70 19.17 32.75
N GLU A 445 8.73 19.00 33.64
CA GLU A 445 7.31 19.30 33.36
C GLU A 445 7.09 20.75 32.88
N THR A 446 7.97 21.69 33.26
CA THR A 446 7.87 23.09 32.81
C THR A 446 8.38 23.33 31.40
N ASP A 447 9.06 22.35 30.79
CA ASP A 447 9.58 22.42 29.42
C ASP A 447 8.59 21.88 28.38
N ILE A 448 7.46 21.32 28.83
CA ILE A 448 6.44 20.73 27.96
C ILE A 448 5.70 21.83 27.19
N LEU A 449 5.61 21.65 25.87
CA LEU A 449 4.92 22.55 24.96
C LEU A 449 3.60 21.91 24.51
N TYR A 450 2.54 22.72 24.46
CA TYR A 450 1.16 22.27 24.26
C TYR A 450 0.53 22.79 22.97
N SER A 451 1.26 23.58 22.19
CA SER A 451 0.78 24.08 20.89
C SER A 451 1.92 24.25 19.90
N ILE A 452 1.57 24.25 18.60
CA ILE A 452 2.53 24.48 17.51
C ILE A 452 3.16 25.88 17.59
N SER A 453 2.42 26.85 18.12
CA SER A 453 2.90 28.21 18.35
C SER A 453 3.97 28.24 19.44
N ASP A 454 3.75 27.56 20.57
CA ASP A 454 4.74 27.48 21.65
C ASP A 454 6.00 26.73 21.20
N TYR A 455 5.79 25.67 20.42
CA TYR A 455 6.86 24.92 19.77
C TYR A 455 7.73 25.81 18.86
N TYR A 456 7.13 26.56 17.93
CA TYR A 456 7.88 27.48 17.06
C TYR A 456 8.60 28.58 17.82
N ASN A 457 7.95 29.18 18.82
CA ASN A 457 8.58 30.20 19.66
C ASN A 457 9.79 29.63 20.41
N ASN A 458 9.69 28.40 20.92
CA ASN A 458 10.80 27.74 21.61
C ASN A 458 11.97 27.47 20.64
N CYS A 459 11.70 26.88 19.47
CA CYS A 459 12.71 26.66 18.42
C CYS A 459 13.40 27.98 18.00
N TYR A 460 12.64 29.05 17.78
CA TYR A 460 13.18 30.37 17.48
C TYR A 460 14.17 30.84 18.55
N ASN A 461 13.76 30.79 19.82
CA ASN A 461 14.56 31.28 20.95
C ASN A 461 15.84 30.44 21.15
N GLN A 462 15.77 29.12 21.00
CA GLN A 462 16.93 28.24 21.12
C GLN A 462 17.97 28.53 20.02
N ILE A 463 17.52 28.67 18.77
CA ILE A 463 18.42 29.00 17.65
C ILE A 463 19.00 30.41 17.80
N MET A 464 18.20 31.41 18.20
CA MET A 464 18.69 32.77 18.47
C MET A 464 19.77 32.79 19.55
N ALA A 465 19.61 31.99 20.60
CA ALA A 465 20.56 31.93 21.71
C ALA A 465 21.89 31.29 21.30
N ILE A 466 21.86 30.27 20.44
CA ILE A 466 23.06 29.55 19.98
C ILE A 466 23.76 30.30 18.84
N GLY A 467 22.99 30.84 17.89
CA GLY A 467 23.50 31.51 16.70
C GLY A 467 23.92 30.54 15.60
N ARG A 468 24.90 30.95 14.77
CA ARG A 468 25.36 30.15 13.62
C ARG A 468 26.30 29.02 14.06
N GLY A 469 26.27 27.91 13.34
CA GLY A 469 27.09 26.73 13.61
C GLY A 469 26.35 25.42 13.39
N ASN A 470 26.95 24.34 13.89
CA ASN A 470 26.36 23.01 13.87
C ASN A 470 26.06 22.58 15.31
N TYR A 471 24.81 22.26 15.60
CA TYR A 471 24.37 21.90 16.94
C TYR A 471 23.08 21.10 16.91
N GLU A 472 22.78 20.46 18.04
CA GLU A 472 21.52 19.79 18.29
C GLU A 472 20.79 20.47 19.43
N PHE A 473 19.46 20.51 19.35
CA PHE A 473 18.61 20.94 20.45
C PHE A 473 17.29 20.16 20.44
N SER A 474 16.63 20.08 21.59
CA SER A 474 15.40 19.30 21.75
C SER A 474 14.28 20.11 22.40
N ASN A 475 13.05 19.75 22.07
CA ASN A 475 11.82 20.20 22.71
C ASN A 475 11.01 18.99 23.18
N VAL A 476 10.21 19.16 24.22
CA VAL A 476 9.20 18.15 24.59
C VAL A 476 7.83 18.73 24.32
N ILE A 477 7.01 17.97 23.61
CA ILE A 477 5.60 18.29 23.34
C ILE A 477 4.70 17.24 24.00
N GLU A 478 3.49 17.63 24.39
CA GLU A 478 2.47 16.71 24.91
C GLU A 478 1.27 16.64 23.97
N GLY A 479 0.78 15.42 23.73
CA GLY A 479 -0.35 15.12 22.86
C GLY A 479 0.06 14.69 21.46
N GLN A 480 -0.43 13.51 21.06
CA GLN A 480 -0.26 12.96 19.71
C GLN A 480 -0.67 13.93 18.60
N THR A 481 -1.74 14.72 18.80
CA THR A 481 -2.21 15.73 17.83
C THR A 481 -1.12 16.76 17.53
N LEU A 482 -0.46 17.28 18.57
CA LEU A 482 0.61 18.26 18.38
C LEU A 482 1.84 17.62 17.72
N ALA A 483 2.17 16.37 18.05
CA ALA A 483 3.23 15.65 17.37
C ALA A 483 2.97 15.51 15.86
N GLN A 484 1.73 15.22 15.48
CA GLN A 484 1.30 15.17 14.08
C GLN A 484 1.35 16.55 13.40
N GLU A 485 0.97 17.63 14.10
CA GLU A 485 1.06 19.00 13.58
C GLU A 485 2.52 19.42 13.34
N VAL A 486 3.42 19.12 14.28
CA VAL A 486 4.86 19.38 14.15
C VAL A 486 5.42 18.60 12.96
N ASP A 487 5.10 17.32 12.84
CA ASP A 487 5.53 16.49 11.72
C ASP A 487 5.01 17.01 10.36
N ALA A 488 3.72 17.34 10.27
CA ALA A 488 3.13 17.93 9.07
C ALA A 488 3.78 19.27 8.68
N ALA A 489 4.15 20.09 9.67
CA ALA A 489 4.89 21.33 9.42
C ALA A 489 6.26 21.08 8.79
N TYR A 490 6.94 19.98 9.11
CA TYR A 490 8.23 19.63 8.52
C TYR A 490 8.11 19.08 7.11
N ARG A 491 7.16 18.18 6.87
CA ARG A 491 6.87 17.66 5.52
C ARG A 491 6.49 18.76 4.53
N ASN A 492 5.68 19.72 4.98
CA ASN A 492 5.14 20.78 4.14
C ASN A 492 5.97 22.08 4.18
N GLU A 493 7.16 22.03 4.79
CA GLU A 493 8.05 23.18 4.98
C GLU A 493 7.44 24.37 5.78
N GLY A 494 6.32 24.17 6.47
CA GLY A 494 5.65 25.18 7.30
C GLY A 494 6.53 25.72 8.43
N TYR A 495 7.47 24.94 8.95
CA TYR A 495 8.46 25.39 9.94
C TYR A 495 9.36 26.52 9.44
N LYS A 496 9.56 26.63 8.11
CA LYS A 496 10.38 27.68 7.50
C LYS A 496 9.81 29.05 7.82
N GLN A 497 8.53 29.25 7.52
CA GLN A 497 7.80 30.47 7.85
C GLN A 497 7.52 30.58 9.35
N GLY A 498 7.31 29.44 10.02
CA GLY A 498 6.98 29.36 11.44
C GLY A 498 8.05 29.92 12.38
N TYR A 499 9.33 29.65 12.09
CA TYR A 499 10.43 30.22 12.88
C TYR A 499 11.79 30.30 12.17
N LEU A 500 12.09 29.42 11.22
CA LEU A 500 13.46 29.31 10.70
C LEU A 500 13.85 30.52 9.83
N GLU A 501 13.02 30.97 8.90
CA GLU A 501 13.31 32.15 8.07
C GLU A 501 13.50 33.42 8.92
N PRO A 502 12.61 33.74 9.89
CA PRO A 502 12.83 34.84 10.83
C PRO A 502 14.16 34.75 11.60
N VAL A 503 14.55 33.54 12.02
CA VAL A 503 15.78 33.35 12.79
C VAL A 503 17.02 33.49 11.91
N MET A 504 16.97 32.97 10.68
CA MET A 504 18.05 33.09 9.69
C MET A 504 18.33 34.55 9.34
N GLU A 505 17.28 35.36 9.18
CA GLU A 505 17.41 36.81 8.97
C GLU A 505 18.07 37.48 10.18
N ALA A 506 17.60 37.17 11.38
CA ALA A 506 18.10 37.79 12.61
C ALA A 506 19.58 37.48 12.91
N VAL A 507 20.06 36.27 12.55
CA VAL A 507 21.47 35.87 12.76
C VAL A 507 22.35 36.05 11.52
N LEU A 508 21.81 36.63 10.45
CA LEU A 508 22.48 36.85 9.16
C LEU A 508 23.05 35.54 8.55
N ALA A 509 22.29 34.45 8.64
CA ALA A 509 22.64 33.18 8.02
C ALA A 509 22.27 33.18 6.53
N SER A 510 23.14 32.57 5.73
CA SER A 510 23.02 32.40 4.28
C SER A 510 22.34 31.10 3.87
N SER A 511 22.41 30.07 4.71
CA SER A 511 21.78 28.76 4.47
C SER A 511 21.58 27.99 5.77
N CYS A 512 20.55 27.14 5.82
CA CYS A 512 20.31 26.20 6.91
C CYS A 512 19.99 24.82 6.35
N GLU A 513 20.67 23.79 6.84
CA GLU A 513 20.21 22.39 6.75
C GLU A 513 19.66 22.01 8.14
N MET A 514 18.48 21.39 8.19
CA MET A 514 17.85 21.01 9.45
C MET A 514 17.13 19.68 9.32
N ASP A 515 17.45 18.74 10.19
CA ASP A 515 16.82 17.42 10.28
C ASP A 515 16.05 17.29 11.60
N LEU A 516 14.95 16.54 11.57
CA LEU A 516 14.05 16.32 12.70
C LEU A 516 13.97 14.84 13.07
N ARG A 517 14.03 14.54 14.37
CA ARG A 517 13.67 13.23 14.93
C ARG A 517 12.65 13.39 16.04
N ILE A 518 11.54 12.68 15.97
CA ILE A 518 10.51 12.63 17.02
C ILE A 518 10.59 11.25 17.71
N GLU A 519 10.72 11.25 19.03
CA GLU A 519 10.73 10.05 19.88
C GLU A 519 9.54 10.10 20.84
N GLU A 520 8.75 9.04 20.91
CA GLU A 520 7.64 8.93 21.86
C GLU A 520 8.15 8.53 23.26
N LEU A 521 7.79 9.34 24.25
CA LEU A 521 8.11 9.17 25.67
C LEU A 521 6.95 8.52 26.42
N THR A 522 7.14 8.23 27.70
CA THR A 522 6.02 7.86 28.58
C THR A 522 5.07 9.04 28.80
N GLY A 523 3.75 8.79 28.81
CA GLY A 523 2.74 9.78 29.21
C GLY A 523 2.20 10.68 28.09
N ASP A 524 2.06 10.16 26.86
CA ASP A 524 1.58 10.92 25.68
C ASP A 524 2.45 12.16 25.38
N ARG A 525 3.76 11.98 25.50
CA ARG A 525 4.77 13.03 25.32
C ARG A 525 5.74 12.62 24.23
N TYR A 526 6.33 13.59 23.56
CA TYR A 526 7.25 13.35 22.46
C TYR A 526 8.46 14.27 22.58
N LEU A 527 9.66 13.68 22.52
CA LEU A 527 10.92 14.41 22.43
C LEU A 527 11.23 14.69 20.97
N VAL A 528 11.25 15.95 20.61
CA VAL A 528 11.53 16.42 19.25
C VAL A 528 12.94 16.97 19.20
N THR A 529 13.85 16.26 18.54
CA THR A 529 15.27 16.61 18.43
C THR A 529 15.59 17.15 17.04
N HIS A 530 16.27 18.28 17.01
CA HIS A 530 16.69 19.00 15.82
C HIS A 530 18.19 18.87 15.64
N THR A 531 18.64 18.53 14.44
CA THR A 531 20.03 18.67 14.04
C THR A 531 20.12 19.85 13.09
N VAL A 532 20.82 20.91 13.47
CA VAL A 532 20.89 22.17 12.71
C VAL A 532 22.31 22.42 12.20
N ARG A 533 22.43 22.81 10.92
CA ARG A 533 23.66 23.33 10.33
C ARG A 533 23.37 24.69 9.68
N LEU A 534 23.72 25.75 10.40
CA LEU A 534 23.39 27.12 10.05
C LEU A 534 24.66 27.91 9.68
N LYS A 535 24.76 28.40 8.44
CA LYS A 535 25.98 29.01 7.87
C LYS A 535 25.85 30.51 7.60
#